data_AF-A0A950Y486-F1
#
_entry.id   AF-A0A950Y486-F1
#
_cell.length_a   1.000
_cell.length_b   1.000
_cell.length_c   1.000
_cell.angle_alpha   90.00
_cell.angle_beta   90.00
_cell.angle_gamma   90.00
#
_symmetry.space_group_name_H-M   'P 1'
#
loop_
_entity.id
_entity.type
_entity.pdbx_description
1 polymer ?
#
loop_
_entity_poly.entity_id
_entity_poly.type
_entity_poly.pdbx_seq_one_letter_code
_entity_poly.pdbx_strand_id
1 'polypeptide(L)'
;MICFYDPHGIPTVYENIAYWQALSRYRIEILNLWPGRGDVLRLPATLELSPYAGIVIHCAVAYSPANLFSLDQGLKRPFEEYDGLKVLMKQDEHVETTRFAEFIGKKKFDIVITCVPPEEVSKVYPGDIVGDVRFIHAFTGYVSPALRSLKRTDVSERSILISYRGSIQPLEFGRLGYEKRGIGFDMAIATADVPNLRADISSRSQDRIGGNAWFDFLNRSKVVLGAESGSNLFDFTGEVAKWCRGFEARNLGDDPFSKEYYLRAHGEYLHRFEGNVNYAQVSPRHFEATACGAAQILYEGEYSGIFKPHRHFMPLKRDLSNIREVLDFARDDRRVKEYAERAYDEIILDPVNQY
;
A
#
# COMPACT_ATOMS: atom_id res chain seq x y z
N MET A 1 5.31 22.20 -1.69
CA MET A 1 4.98 20.79 -1.93
C MET A 1 3.97 20.72 -3.07
N ILE A 2 4.28 19.93 -4.08
CA ILE A 2 3.42 19.62 -5.22
C ILE A 2 2.67 18.35 -4.89
N CYS A 3 1.34 18.39 -4.91
CA CYS A 3 0.50 17.27 -4.52
C CYS A 3 -0.74 17.15 -5.43
N PHE A 4 -1.43 16.03 -5.32
CA PHE A 4 -2.70 15.80 -6.00
C PHE A 4 -3.63 15.12 -5.01
N TYR A 5 -4.67 15.84 -4.58
CA TYR A 5 -5.70 15.27 -3.72
C TYR A 5 -7.05 15.95 -3.94
N ASP A 6 -8.09 15.12 -4.03
CA ASP A 6 -9.45 15.58 -3.84
C ASP A 6 -9.65 15.93 -2.35
N PRO A 7 -10.08 17.16 -1.99
CA PRO A 7 -10.41 17.51 -0.61
C PRO A 7 -11.46 16.60 0.05
N HIS A 8 -12.26 15.90 -0.75
CA HIS A 8 -13.23 14.89 -0.28
C HIS A 8 -12.78 13.44 -0.52
N GLY A 9 -11.52 13.26 -0.93
CA GLY A 9 -10.92 11.97 -1.25
C GLY A 9 -10.39 11.22 -0.04
N ILE A 10 -9.31 10.46 -0.25
CA ILE A 10 -8.73 9.57 0.75
C ILE A 10 -8.10 10.39 1.90
N PRO A 11 -8.55 10.20 3.16
CA PRO A 11 -8.07 10.98 4.30
C PRO A 11 -6.56 10.97 4.51
N THR A 12 -5.94 9.79 4.38
CA THR A 12 -4.50 9.61 4.62
C THR A 12 -3.62 10.48 3.72
N VAL A 13 -4.08 10.85 2.52
CA VAL A 13 -3.32 11.72 1.60
C VAL A 13 -3.28 13.16 2.11
N TYR A 14 -4.42 13.77 2.42
CA TYR A 14 -4.43 15.16 2.88
C TYR A 14 -3.95 15.28 4.33
N GLU A 15 -4.16 14.27 5.18
CA GLU A 15 -3.59 14.20 6.53
C GLU A 15 -2.06 14.21 6.45
N ASN A 16 -1.45 13.38 5.60
CA ASN A 16 0.00 13.37 5.43
C ASN A 16 0.54 14.75 5.01
N ILE A 17 -0.09 15.39 4.03
CA ILE A 17 0.28 16.73 3.57
C ILE A 17 0.16 17.76 4.70
N ALA A 18 -0.93 17.72 5.48
CA ALA A 18 -1.14 18.61 6.60
C ALA A 18 -0.08 18.43 7.70
N TYR A 19 0.32 17.18 8.01
CA TYR A 19 1.38 16.92 8.97
C TYR A 19 2.74 17.40 8.49
N TRP A 20 3.05 17.23 7.20
CA TRP A 20 4.25 17.83 6.62
C TRP A 20 4.28 19.34 6.81
N GLN A 21 3.16 20.04 6.57
CA GLN A 21 3.09 21.49 6.80
C GLN A 21 3.22 21.87 8.28
N ALA A 22 2.53 21.15 9.17
CA ALA A 22 2.43 21.50 10.58
C ALA A 22 3.70 21.15 11.39
N LEU A 23 4.39 20.07 11.03
CA LEU A 23 5.56 19.56 11.75
C LEU A 23 6.89 20.03 11.16
N SER A 24 6.87 20.59 9.94
CA SER A 24 8.06 21.15 9.31
C SER A 24 8.50 22.45 9.98
N ARG A 25 9.80 22.59 10.21
CA ARG A 25 10.42 23.87 10.62
C ARG A 25 10.45 24.90 9.50
N TYR A 26 10.28 24.46 8.25
CA TYR A 26 10.21 25.29 7.06
C TYR A 26 8.77 25.55 6.66
N ARG A 27 8.48 26.75 6.15
CA ARG A 27 7.19 27.07 5.53
C ARG A 27 6.99 26.23 4.27
N ILE A 28 5.98 25.36 4.28
CA ILE A 28 5.59 24.56 3.12
C ILE A 28 4.33 25.16 2.50
N GLU A 29 4.45 25.70 1.30
CA GLU A 29 3.30 26.08 0.46
C GLU A 29 2.80 24.88 -0.32
N ILE A 30 1.47 24.74 -0.45
CA ILE A 30 0.83 23.61 -1.13
C ILE A 30 0.36 24.03 -2.51
N LEU A 31 0.84 23.31 -3.52
CA LEU A 31 0.31 23.36 -4.87
C LEU A 31 -0.47 22.07 -5.12
N ASN A 32 -1.79 22.12 -4.88
CA ASN A 32 -2.69 21.01 -5.19
C ASN A 32 -3.10 21.07 -6.67
N LEU A 33 -2.81 19.99 -7.39
CA LEU A 33 -3.10 19.88 -8.83
C LEU A 33 -4.51 19.36 -9.13
N TRP A 34 -5.31 19.00 -8.13
CA TRP A 34 -6.72 18.62 -8.31
C TRP A 34 -7.59 19.81 -8.75
N PRO A 35 -8.57 19.64 -9.66
CA PRO A 35 -8.98 18.39 -10.31
C PRO A 35 -8.23 18.04 -11.62
N GLY A 36 -7.08 18.66 -11.90
CA GLY A 36 -6.15 18.29 -13.00
C GLY A 36 -6.83 17.88 -14.31
N ARG A 37 -7.27 18.83 -15.13
CA ARG A 37 -8.16 18.57 -16.29
C ARG A 37 -7.45 18.06 -17.57
N GLY A 38 -6.58 17.05 -17.48
CA GLY A 38 -5.90 16.46 -18.65
C GLY A 38 -5.45 15.02 -18.44
N ASP A 39 -4.91 14.38 -19.50
CA ASP A 39 -4.46 12.97 -19.47
C ASP A 39 -3.29 12.72 -18.50
N VAL A 40 -2.47 13.76 -18.27
CA VAL A 40 -1.33 13.74 -17.35
C VAL A 40 -1.20 15.07 -16.61
N LEU A 41 -0.59 15.04 -15.43
CA LEU A 41 -0.32 16.25 -14.64
C LEU A 41 0.85 17.06 -15.20
N ARG A 42 0.68 18.38 -15.27
CA ARG A 42 1.74 19.33 -15.67
C ARG A 42 1.67 20.57 -14.78
N LEU A 43 2.83 21.06 -14.36
CA LEU A 43 2.93 22.36 -13.70
C LEU A 43 2.73 23.49 -14.72
N PRO A 44 2.04 24.57 -14.35
CA PRO A 44 1.78 25.66 -15.29
C PRO A 44 3.05 26.46 -15.59
N ALA A 45 3.19 26.94 -16.83
CA ALA A 45 4.33 27.75 -17.28
C ALA A 45 4.50 29.08 -16.53
N THR A 46 3.45 29.50 -15.81
CA THR A 46 3.45 30.69 -14.94
C THR A 46 4.04 30.43 -13.56
N LEU A 47 4.29 29.16 -13.18
CA LEU A 47 4.91 28.82 -11.92
C LEU A 47 6.42 29.06 -11.99
N GLU A 48 6.88 30.06 -11.24
CA GLU A 48 8.30 30.33 -11.06
C GLU A 48 8.79 29.62 -9.80
N LEU A 49 9.77 28.71 -9.95
CA LEU A 49 10.34 27.95 -8.83
C LEU A 49 11.45 28.71 -8.10
N SER A 50 11.99 29.79 -8.68
CA SER A 50 13.11 30.56 -8.14
C SER A 50 12.89 31.14 -6.72
N PRO A 51 11.67 31.47 -6.25
CA PRO A 51 11.47 31.93 -4.88
C PRO A 51 11.57 30.82 -3.82
N TYR A 52 11.53 29.54 -4.23
CA TYR A 52 11.53 28.41 -3.30
C TYR A 52 12.94 27.85 -3.14
N ALA A 53 13.32 27.58 -1.89
CA ALA A 53 14.59 26.90 -1.57
C ALA A 53 14.57 25.40 -1.92
N GLY A 54 13.37 24.82 -2.09
CA GLY A 54 13.22 23.45 -2.53
C GLY A 54 11.79 23.10 -2.95
N ILE A 55 11.66 21.99 -3.65
CA ILE A 55 10.41 21.36 -4.03
C ILE A 55 10.29 19.98 -3.38
N VAL A 56 9.06 19.63 -3.03
CA VAL A 56 8.70 18.31 -2.53
C VAL A 56 7.59 17.79 -3.42
N ILE A 57 7.79 16.64 -4.07
CA ILE A 57 6.77 15.95 -4.87
C ILE A 57 6.17 14.85 -4.00
N HIS A 58 4.89 15.01 -3.67
CA HIS A 58 4.15 14.07 -2.84
C HIS A 58 3.82 12.77 -3.59
N CYS A 59 3.73 11.63 -2.89
CA CYS A 59 3.51 10.31 -3.49
C CYS A 59 2.23 10.24 -4.33
N ALA A 60 1.20 11.00 -3.95
CA ALA A 60 -0.05 11.09 -4.71
C ALA A 60 0.12 11.58 -6.16
N VAL A 61 1.16 12.37 -6.46
CA VAL A 61 1.55 12.75 -7.82
C VAL A 61 2.37 11.65 -8.48
N ALA A 62 3.24 11.00 -7.71
CA ALA A 62 4.23 10.02 -8.17
C ALA A 62 3.69 8.58 -8.33
N TYR A 63 2.47 8.27 -7.85
CA TYR A 63 1.84 6.96 -8.05
C TYR A 63 1.73 6.60 -9.54
N SER A 64 1.40 7.59 -10.38
CA SER A 64 1.38 7.42 -11.84
C SER A 64 2.73 7.87 -12.42
N PRO A 65 3.50 6.96 -13.05
CA PRO A 65 4.73 7.33 -13.74
C PRO A 65 4.49 8.40 -14.79
N ALA A 66 3.40 8.28 -15.56
CA ALA A 66 3.02 9.25 -16.58
C ALA A 66 2.87 10.67 -16.00
N ASN A 67 2.23 10.81 -14.85
CA ASN A 67 2.07 12.09 -14.16
C ASN A 67 3.42 12.65 -13.68
N LEU A 68 4.27 11.82 -13.10
CA LEU A 68 5.58 12.27 -12.61
C LEU A 68 6.47 12.74 -13.77
N PHE A 69 6.55 11.95 -14.84
CA PHE A 69 7.43 12.23 -15.97
C PHE A 69 6.99 13.42 -16.83
N SER A 70 5.71 13.80 -16.77
CA SER A 70 5.20 15.00 -17.42
C SER A 70 5.22 16.25 -16.56
N LEU A 71 5.47 16.12 -15.25
CA LEU A 71 5.18 17.17 -14.28
C LEU A 71 5.86 18.50 -14.59
N ASP A 72 7.14 18.48 -14.98
CA ASP A 72 7.93 19.69 -15.25
C ASP A 72 7.92 20.13 -16.72
N GLN A 73 7.27 19.40 -17.62
CA GLN A 73 7.25 19.71 -19.05
C GLN A 73 6.56 21.04 -19.38
N GLY A 74 5.72 21.54 -18.48
CA GLY A 74 5.07 22.84 -18.62
C GLY A 74 5.89 24.01 -18.07
N LEU A 75 6.96 23.77 -17.31
CA LEU A 75 7.76 24.84 -16.71
C LEU A 75 8.70 25.48 -17.71
N LYS A 76 9.00 26.77 -17.52
CA LYS A 76 10.07 27.45 -18.26
C LYS A 76 11.46 26.90 -17.90
N ARG A 77 11.67 26.60 -16.62
CA ARG A 77 12.88 25.99 -16.07
C ARG A 77 12.51 24.60 -15.54
N PRO A 78 12.87 23.51 -16.23
CA PRO A 78 12.56 22.16 -15.78
C PRO A 78 13.32 21.80 -14.49
N PHE A 79 12.96 20.69 -13.84
CA PHE A 79 13.58 20.30 -12.57
C PHE A 79 15.08 20.03 -12.67
N GLU A 80 15.54 19.55 -13.83
CA GLU A 80 16.97 19.30 -14.10
C GLU A 80 17.81 20.58 -14.03
N GLU A 81 17.20 21.72 -14.35
CA GLU A 81 17.83 23.03 -14.27
C GLU A 81 17.58 23.70 -12.92
N TYR A 82 16.64 23.25 -12.09
CA TYR A 82 16.35 23.86 -10.78
C TYR A 82 17.45 23.53 -9.75
N ASP A 83 18.03 24.58 -9.15
CA ASP A 83 19.15 24.47 -8.19
C ASP A 83 18.71 24.25 -6.74
N GLY A 84 17.42 24.41 -6.44
CA GLY A 84 16.89 24.18 -5.10
C GLY A 84 16.75 22.68 -4.79
N LEU A 85 16.58 22.38 -3.51
CA LEU A 85 16.44 21.01 -3.02
C LEU A 85 15.25 20.30 -3.68
N LYS A 86 15.44 19.08 -4.16
CA LYS A 86 14.43 18.24 -4.81
C LYS A 86 14.19 16.98 -3.98
N VAL A 87 13.00 16.92 -3.38
CA VAL A 87 12.54 15.75 -2.61
C VAL A 87 11.42 15.03 -3.37
N LEU A 88 11.57 13.73 -3.58
CA LEU A 88 10.54 12.86 -4.15
C LEU A 88 10.04 11.87 -3.10
N MET A 89 8.73 11.82 -2.88
CA MET A 89 8.09 10.72 -2.15
C MET A 89 7.59 9.70 -3.16
N LYS A 90 8.07 8.45 -3.08
CA LYS A 90 7.67 7.38 -3.97
C LYS A 90 7.02 6.22 -3.19
N GLN A 91 5.94 5.72 -3.77
CA GLN A 91 5.27 4.47 -3.44
C GLN A 91 4.97 3.75 -4.76
N ASP A 92 4.72 2.44 -4.71
CA ASP A 92 4.54 1.55 -5.88
C ASP A 92 5.77 1.52 -6.82
N GLU A 93 6.97 1.44 -6.24
CA GLU A 93 8.27 1.44 -6.92
C GLU A 93 8.47 0.34 -7.96
N HIS A 94 7.72 -0.76 -7.86
CA HIS A 94 7.75 -1.87 -8.81
C HIS A 94 7.26 -1.49 -10.22
N VAL A 95 6.37 -0.51 -10.33
CA VAL A 95 5.83 -0.05 -11.62
C VAL A 95 6.91 0.78 -12.34
N GLU A 96 7.27 0.43 -13.57
CA GLU A 96 8.27 1.16 -14.38
C GLU A 96 9.60 1.45 -13.64
N THR A 97 10.05 0.49 -12.81
CA THR A 97 11.17 0.63 -11.87
C THR A 97 12.38 1.37 -12.46
N THR A 98 12.93 0.86 -13.57
CA THR A 98 14.12 1.41 -14.22
C THR A 98 13.91 2.84 -14.68
N ARG A 99 12.75 3.13 -15.26
CA ARG A 99 12.43 4.46 -15.77
C ARG A 99 12.28 5.49 -14.65
N PHE A 100 11.81 5.08 -13.47
CA PHE A 100 11.84 5.95 -12.30
C PHE A 100 13.27 6.26 -11.83
N ALA A 101 14.15 5.26 -11.78
CA ALA A 101 15.56 5.49 -11.43
C ALA A 101 16.23 6.46 -12.42
N GLU A 102 16.04 6.25 -13.73
CA GLU A 102 16.53 7.16 -14.77
C GLU A 102 15.96 8.58 -14.63
N PHE A 103 14.67 8.71 -14.31
CA PHE A 103 14.05 10.01 -14.08
C PHE A 103 14.66 10.72 -12.85
N ILE A 104 14.88 9.98 -11.76
CA ILE A 104 15.52 10.50 -10.55
C ILE A 104 16.90 11.07 -10.87
N GLY A 105 17.74 10.30 -11.56
CA GLY A 105 19.08 10.74 -11.96
C GLY A 105 19.05 11.91 -12.93
N LYS A 106 18.23 11.82 -13.99
CA LYS A 106 18.08 12.90 -14.99
C LYS A 106 17.65 14.22 -14.37
N LYS A 107 16.68 14.20 -13.46
CA LYS A 107 16.16 15.41 -12.81
C LYS A 107 16.99 15.85 -11.59
N LYS A 108 18.03 15.08 -11.24
CA LYS A 108 18.97 15.35 -10.14
C LYS A 108 18.24 15.56 -8.82
N PHE A 109 17.41 14.59 -8.41
CA PHE A 109 16.78 14.65 -7.09
C PHE A 109 17.82 14.48 -5.99
N ASP A 110 17.69 15.24 -4.90
CA ASP A 110 18.62 15.16 -3.77
C ASP A 110 18.19 14.11 -2.74
N ILE A 111 16.87 13.96 -2.56
CA ILE A 111 16.29 13.06 -1.56
C ILE A 111 15.12 12.28 -2.18
N VAL A 112 15.14 10.96 -1.98
CA VAL A 112 14.00 10.09 -2.28
C VAL A 112 13.51 9.45 -0.98
N ILE A 113 12.27 9.75 -0.60
CA ILE A 113 11.55 9.07 0.47
C ILE A 113 10.85 7.87 -0.18
N THR A 114 11.29 6.66 0.18
CA THR A 114 10.92 5.42 -0.51
C THR A 114 10.35 4.39 0.45
N CYS A 115 9.47 3.53 -0.04
CA CYS A 115 9.00 2.35 0.66
C CYS A 115 9.89 1.12 0.44
N VAL A 116 10.98 1.24 -0.32
CA VAL A 116 11.96 0.17 -0.52
C VAL A 116 12.80 0.03 0.76
N PRO A 117 12.90 -1.18 1.35
CA PRO A 117 13.75 -1.40 2.51
C PRO A 117 15.21 -1.02 2.22
N PRO A 118 15.96 -0.49 3.21
CA PRO A 118 17.33 -0.02 3.00
C PRO A 118 18.26 -1.02 2.30
N GLU A 119 18.14 -2.30 2.61
CA GLU A 119 18.92 -3.41 2.04
C GLU A 119 18.58 -3.73 0.58
N GLU A 120 17.43 -3.27 0.09
CA GLU A 120 16.96 -3.47 -1.28
C GLU A 120 17.15 -2.23 -2.18
N VAL A 121 17.50 -1.07 -1.59
CA VAL A 121 17.62 0.22 -2.30
C VAL A 121 18.53 0.12 -3.51
N SER A 122 19.71 -0.51 -3.40
CA SER A 122 20.66 -0.58 -4.51
C SER A 122 20.19 -1.43 -5.70
N LYS A 123 19.20 -2.31 -5.51
CA LYS A 123 18.59 -3.09 -6.59
C LYS A 123 17.60 -2.25 -7.38
N VAL A 124 16.80 -1.43 -6.68
CA VAL A 124 15.74 -0.59 -7.27
C VAL A 124 16.31 0.72 -7.82
N TYR A 125 17.31 1.28 -7.13
CA TYR A 125 17.95 2.56 -7.41
C TYR A 125 19.48 2.41 -7.49
N PRO A 126 20.01 1.81 -8.58
CA PRO A 126 21.45 1.68 -8.77
C PRO A 126 22.14 3.06 -8.80
N GLY A 127 23.21 3.22 -8.03
CA GLY A 127 23.90 4.51 -7.86
C GLY A 127 24.48 5.11 -9.15
N ASP A 128 24.83 4.26 -10.11
CA ASP A 128 25.27 4.66 -11.46
C ASP A 128 24.13 5.23 -12.32
N ILE A 129 22.87 4.96 -11.97
CA ILE A 129 21.68 5.50 -12.63
C ILE A 129 21.16 6.74 -11.91
N VAL A 130 20.98 6.67 -10.58
CA VAL A 130 20.36 7.75 -9.81
C VAL A 130 21.32 8.87 -9.43
N GLY A 131 22.64 8.61 -9.40
CA GLY A 131 23.64 9.56 -8.94
C GLY A 131 23.69 9.69 -7.41
N ASP A 132 24.10 10.87 -6.92
CA ASP A 132 24.24 11.15 -5.48
C ASP A 132 22.89 11.52 -4.85
N VAL A 133 22.10 10.50 -4.53
CA VAL A 133 20.75 10.65 -3.95
C VAL A 133 20.71 10.07 -2.55
N ARG A 134 20.15 10.82 -1.60
CA ARG A 134 19.87 10.29 -0.26
C ARG A 134 18.52 9.57 -0.23
N PHE A 135 18.53 8.29 0.10
CA PHE A 135 17.32 7.51 0.33
C PHE A 135 16.90 7.54 1.80
N ILE A 136 15.62 7.79 2.05
CA ILE A 136 15.00 7.74 3.38
C ILE A 136 13.85 6.73 3.31
N HIS A 137 13.97 5.65 4.07
CA HIS A 137 12.90 4.65 4.14
C HIS A 137 11.69 5.18 4.91
N ALA A 138 10.49 4.97 4.38
CA ALA A 138 9.22 5.31 5.02
C ALA A 138 8.16 4.24 4.71
N PHE A 139 7.20 4.06 5.62
CA PHE A 139 6.05 3.20 5.38
C PHE A 139 5.02 3.84 4.45
N THR A 140 4.11 3.01 3.94
CA THR A 140 3.03 3.45 3.07
C THR A 140 1.99 4.34 3.77
N GLY A 141 2.00 4.34 5.11
CA GLY A 141 1.28 5.28 5.96
C GLY A 141 1.60 5.07 7.44
N TYR A 142 1.16 6.01 8.27
CA TYR A 142 1.39 6.04 9.72
C TYR A 142 0.08 6.28 10.48
N VAL A 143 0.10 6.12 11.80
CA VAL A 143 -1.04 6.30 12.69
C VAL A 143 -1.31 7.78 12.90
N SER A 144 -2.45 8.27 12.39
CA SER A 144 -2.88 9.64 12.63
C SER A 144 -3.59 9.80 14.00
N PRO A 145 -3.59 11.02 14.57
CA PRO A 145 -4.44 11.37 15.73
C PRO A 145 -5.91 10.99 15.55
N ALA A 146 -6.45 11.09 14.32
CA ALA A 146 -7.82 10.69 14.03
C ALA A 146 -8.02 9.18 14.29
N LEU A 147 -7.11 8.33 13.81
CA LEU A 147 -7.16 6.88 14.09
C LEU A 147 -7.09 6.59 15.60
N ARG A 148 -6.24 7.29 16.35
CA ARG A 148 -6.12 7.10 17.81
C ARG A 148 -7.41 7.47 18.56
N SER A 149 -8.22 8.38 18.00
CA SER A 149 -9.45 8.88 18.62
C SER A 149 -10.71 8.08 18.27
N LEU A 150 -10.60 7.02 17.45
CA LEU A 150 -11.75 6.23 17.03
C LEU A 150 -12.44 5.54 18.22
N LYS A 151 -13.78 5.58 18.21
CA LYS A 151 -14.59 4.82 19.17
C LYS A 151 -14.60 3.35 18.75
N ARG A 152 -14.40 2.45 19.72
CA ARG A 152 -14.37 1.00 19.51
C ARG A 152 -15.63 0.36 20.10
N THR A 153 -16.33 -0.45 19.30
CA THR A 153 -17.43 -1.33 19.75
C THR A 153 -16.84 -2.52 20.50
N ASP A 154 -17.47 -2.95 21.60
CA ASP A 154 -17.04 -4.16 22.33
C ASP A 154 -17.12 -5.39 21.44
N VAL A 155 -16.16 -6.31 21.57
CA VAL A 155 -16.05 -7.50 20.72
C VAL A 155 -17.35 -8.30 20.71
N SER A 156 -18.05 -8.40 21.85
CA SER A 156 -19.31 -9.16 21.97
C SER A 156 -20.47 -8.59 21.13
N GLU A 157 -20.46 -7.28 20.85
CA GLU A 157 -21.53 -6.57 20.11
C GLU A 157 -21.29 -6.54 18.59
N ARG A 158 -20.11 -6.97 18.13
CA ARG A 158 -19.73 -6.93 16.72
C ARG A 158 -20.53 -7.93 15.88
N SER A 159 -21.12 -7.44 14.80
CA SER A 159 -22.08 -8.20 13.99
C SER A 159 -21.43 -9.12 12.95
N ILE A 160 -20.20 -8.84 12.53
CA ILE A 160 -19.45 -9.60 11.52
C ILE A 160 -18.37 -10.39 12.25
N LEU A 161 -18.38 -11.71 12.09
CA LEU A 161 -17.35 -12.56 12.66
C LEU A 161 -16.04 -12.37 11.88
N ILE A 162 -16.05 -12.63 10.57
CA ILE A 162 -14.86 -12.55 9.71
C ILE A 162 -15.13 -11.59 8.56
N SER A 163 -14.22 -10.65 8.35
CA SER A 163 -14.41 -9.63 7.34
C SER A 163 -13.19 -9.48 6.43
N TYR A 164 -13.43 -9.09 5.18
CA TYR A 164 -12.37 -8.73 4.27
C TYR A 164 -12.84 -7.82 3.15
N ARG A 165 -11.98 -6.87 2.79
CA ARG A 165 -12.04 -6.19 1.49
C ARG A 165 -10.68 -6.32 0.83
N GLY A 166 -10.62 -6.85 -0.38
CA GLY A 166 -9.40 -6.94 -1.18
C GLY A 166 -9.48 -6.09 -2.43
N SER A 167 -8.36 -6.00 -3.13
CA SER A 167 -8.32 -5.55 -4.51
C SER A 167 -7.70 -6.64 -5.37
N ILE A 168 -8.17 -6.73 -6.60
CA ILE A 168 -7.56 -7.57 -7.62
C ILE A 168 -6.36 -6.80 -8.18
N GLN A 169 -5.20 -7.46 -8.28
CA GLN A 169 -3.99 -6.87 -8.84
C GLN A 169 -3.56 -7.64 -10.09
N PRO A 170 -2.85 -6.98 -11.03
CA PRO A 170 -2.28 -7.66 -12.19
C PRO A 170 -1.28 -8.77 -11.80
N LEU A 171 -1.06 -9.73 -12.70
CA LEU A 171 -0.05 -10.79 -12.51
C LEU A 171 1.37 -10.22 -12.29
N GLU A 172 1.64 -9.04 -12.84
CA GLU A 172 2.90 -8.31 -12.72
C GLU A 172 3.26 -7.97 -11.27
N PHE A 173 2.32 -8.06 -10.32
CA PHE A 173 2.57 -7.79 -8.90
C PHE A 173 3.07 -9.03 -8.14
N GLY A 174 3.19 -10.18 -8.83
CA GLY A 174 3.64 -11.44 -8.25
C GLY A 174 2.72 -11.97 -7.15
N ARG A 175 3.26 -12.85 -6.31
CA ARG A 175 2.56 -13.45 -5.18
C ARG A 175 1.94 -12.43 -4.23
N LEU A 176 2.61 -11.32 -3.91
CA LEU A 176 2.02 -10.32 -3.00
C LEU A 176 0.74 -9.70 -3.59
N GLY A 177 0.73 -9.44 -4.90
CA GLY A 177 -0.48 -9.02 -5.61
C GLY A 177 -1.59 -10.08 -5.57
N TYR A 178 -1.23 -11.34 -5.77
CA TYR A 178 -2.17 -12.46 -5.69
C TYR A 178 -2.73 -12.67 -4.26
N GLU A 179 -1.88 -12.68 -3.23
CA GLU A 179 -2.26 -12.94 -1.83
C GLU A 179 -3.30 -11.94 -1.30
N LYS A 180 -3.25 -10.67 -1.75
CA LYS A 180 -4.29 -9.67 -1.46
C LYS A 180 -5.68 -10.09 -1.91
N ARG A 181 -5.81 -10.92 -2.94
CA ARG A 181 -7.10 -11.54 -3.26
C ARG A 181 -7.23 -12.90 -2.60
N GLY A 182 -6.16 -13.71 -2.67
CA GLY A 182 -6.11 -15.11 -2.30
C GLY A 182 -6.65 -15.35 -0.89
N ILE A 183 -6.21 -14.56 0.10
CA ILE A 183 -6.66 -14.76 1.49
C ILE A 183 -8.18 -14.69 1.65
N GLY A 184 -8.83 -13.71 1.02
CA GLY A 184 -10.28 -13.56 1.09
C GLY A 184 -10.98 -14.68 0.32
N PHE A 185 -10.51 -14.97 -0.89
CA PHE A 185 -11.12 -15.98 -1.76
C PHE A 185 -11.02 -17.39 -1.17
N ASP A 186 -9.82 -17.79 -0.76
CA ASP A 186 -9.54 -19.11 -0.21
C ASP A 186 -10.29 -19.30 1.12
N MET A 187 -10.35 -18.27 1.97
CA MET A 187 -11.12 -18.31 3.21
C MET A 187 -12.64 -18.41 2.93
N ALA A 188 -13.17 -17.68 1.96
CA ALA A 188 -14.59 -17.76 1.61
C ALA A 188 -14.97 -19.16 1.12
N ILE A 189 -14.14 -19.78 0.28
CA ILE A 189 -14.35 -21.16 -0.19
C ILE A 189 -14.26 -22.14 0.98
N ALA A 190 -13.18 -22.08 1.75
CA ALA A 190 -12.93 -23.03 2.84
C ALA A 190 -13.96 -22.94 3.97
N THR A 191 -14.72 -21.86 4.03
CA THR A 191 -15.73 -21.63 5.05
C THR A 191 -17.17 -21.64 4.55
N ALA A 192 -17.41 -21.92 3.26
CA ALA A 192 -18.73 -21.90 2.64
C ALA A 192 -19.75 -22.80 3.36
N ASP A 193 -19.31 -23.97 3.83
CA ASP A 193 -20.15 -24.95 4.50
C ASP A 193 -20.16 -24.82 6.03
N VAL A 194 -19.50 -23.79 6.60
CA VAL A 194 -19.44 -23.59 8.05
C VAL A 194 -20.76 -22.98 8.53
N PRO A 195 -21.57 -23.68 9.33
CA PRO A 195 -22.89 -23.20 9.72
C PRO A 195 -22.80 -21.92 10.55
N ASN A 196 -23.72 -20.98 10.29
CA ASN A 196 -23.87 -19.73 11.03
C ASN A 196 -22.60 -18.84 11.05
N LEU A 197 -21.71 -18.99 10.07
CA LEU A 197 -20.56 -18.11 9.93
C LEU A 197 -21.01 -16.75 9.39
N ARG A 198 -20.94 -15.71 10.24
CA ARG A 198 -21.24 -14.32 9.84
C ARG A 198 -20.03 -13.71 9.13
N ALA A 199 -19.77 -14.12 7.89
CA ALA A 199 -18.66 -13.62 7.08
C ALA A 199 -19.10 -12.53 6.10
N ASP A 200 -18.28 -11.48 5.95
CA ASP A 200 -18.44 -10.44 4.93
C ASP A 200 -17.09 -10.20 4.21
N ILE A 201 -16.87 -10.97 3.14
CA ILE A 201 -15.60 -11.07 2.42
C ILE A 201 -15.84 -10.74 0.95
N SER A 202 -15.08 -9.79 0.40
CA SER A 202 -15.11 -9.51 -1.03
C SER A 202 -13.81 -8.88 -1.53
N SER A 203 -13.47 -9.15 -2.79
CA SER A 203 -12.38 -8.48 -3.53
C SER A 203 -12.89 -7.78 -4.80
N ARG A 204 -14.22 -7.65 -4.96
CA ARG A 204 -14.83 -7.03 -6.15
C ARG A 204 -14.79 -5.51 -6.03
N SER A 205 -14.55 -4.82 -7.14
CA SER A 205 -14.46 -3.35 -7.16
C SER A 205 -15.76 -2.67 -6.72
N GLN A 206 -16.92 -3.25 -7.06
CA GLN A 206 -18.24 -2.75 -6.65
C GLN A 206 -18.53 -2.86 -5.14
N ASP A 207 -17.81 -3.73 -4.42
CA ASP A 207 -17.99 -3.89 -2.97
C ASP A 207 -16.98 -3.05 -2.17
N ARG A 208 -16.23 -2.17 -2.86
CA ARG A 208 -15.25 -1.28 -2.23
C ARG A 208 -15.96 -0.34 -1.26
N ILE A 209 -15.45 -0.29 -0.05
CA ILE A 209 -15.95 0.58 1.01
C ILE A 209 -14.93 1.71 1.20
N GLY A 210 -15.39 2.96 1.13
CA GLY A 210 -14.56 4.16 1.30
C GLY A 210 -15.08 5.10 2.37
N GLY A 211 -14.25 6.06 2.78
CA GLY A 211 -14.61 7.08 3.77
C GLY A 211 -15.03 6.49 5.11
N ASN A 212 -15.97 7.15 5.79
CA ASN A 212 -16.42 6.74 7.13
C ASN A 212 -17.04 5.33 7.16
N ALA A 213 -17.67 4.90 6.08
CA ALA A 213 -18.25 3.57 5.97
C ALA A 213 -17.19 2.46 6.13
N TRP A 214 -15.92 2.74 5.81
CA TRP A 214 -14.81 1.79 6.03
C TRP A 214 -14.55 1.58 7.52
N PHE A 215 -14.53 2.65 8.30
CA PHE A 215 -14.36 2.55 9.75
C PHE A 215 -15.58 1.91 10.40
N ASP A 216 -16.80 2.20 9.94
CA ASP A 216 -18.03 1.51 10.40
C ASP A 216 -17.99 0.00 10.10
N PHE A 217 -17.47 -0.38 8.94
CA PHE A 217 -17.25 -1.78 8.58
C PHE A 217 -16.27 -2.46 9.54
N LEU A 218 -15.08 -1.88 9.73
CA LEU A 218 -14.06 -2.40 10.66
C LEU A 218 -14.57 -2.49 12.11
N ASN A 219 -15.35 -1.51 12.55
CA ASN A 219 -15.90 -1.46 13.91
C ASN A 219 -16.96 -2.54 14.16
N ARG A 220 -17.62 -3.04 13.10
CA ARG A 220 -18.55 -4.18 13.16
C ARG A 220 -17.84 -5.54 13.02
N SER A 221 -16.56 -5.57 12.70
CA SER A 221 -15.78 -6.78 12.44
C SER A 221 -15.06 -7.28 13.69
N LYS A 222 -15.32 -8.51 14.12
CA LYS A 222 -14.52 -9.16 15.18
C LYS A 222 -13.10 -9.40 14.72
N VAL A 223 -12.95 -10.05 13.57
CA VAL A 223 -11.65 -10.24 12.92
C VAL A 223 -11.65 -9.76 11.46
N VAL A 224 -10.51 -9.23 11.03
CA VAL A 224 -10.26 -8.78 9.67
C VAL A 224 -9.15 -9.62 9.06
N LEU A 225 -9.38 -10.17 7.87
CA LEU A 225 -8.35 -10.87 7.11
C LEU A 225 -7.35 -9.86 6.53
N GLY A 226 -6.10 -10.28 6.32
CA GLY A 226 -5.12 -9.46 5.62
C GLY A 226 -3.87 -10.22 5.18
N ALA A 227 -3.12 -9.61 4.28
CA ALA A 227 -1.82 -10.07 3.83
C ALA A 227 -0.90 -8.85 3.73
N GLU A 228 0.41 -9.09 3.65
CA GLU A 228 1.37 -8.02 3.39
C GLU A 228 1.05 -7.32 2.05
N SER A 229 1.31 -6.01 2.02
CA SER A 229 1.14 -5.20 0.82
C SER A 229 2.44 -5.13 0.01
N GLY A 230 2.37 -4.47 -1.14
CA GLY A 230 3.47 -4.34 -2.10
C GLY A 230 3.32 -5.26 -3.32
N SER A 231 4.43 -5.40 -4.01
CA SER A 231 4.70 -6.34 -5.10
C SER A 231 6.06 -6.96 -4.82
N ASN A 232 6.21 -8.28 -4.98
CA ASN A 232 7.50 -8.94 -4.89
C ASN A 232 8.11 -9.19 -6.28
N LEU A 233 7.58 -8.54 -7.31
CA LEU A 233 8.08 -8.61 -8.67
C LEU A 233 8.29 -7.19 -9.19
N PHE A 234 9.56 -6.86 -9.46
CA PHE A 234 9.97 -5.60 -10.08
C PHE A 234 10.39 -5.86 -11.52
N ASP A 235 9.69 -5.27 -12.49
CA ASP A 235 9.99 -5.47 -13.91
C ASP A 235 11.03 -4.44 -14.40
N PHE A 236 12.31 -4.80 -14.30
CA PHE A 236 13.42 -3.95 -14.70
C PHE A 236 13.60 -3.84 -16.23
N THR A 237 13.12 -4.83 -16.99
CA THR A 237 13.35 -4.92 -18.45
C THR A 237 12.08 -4.61 -19.26
N GLY A 238 10.92 -4.53 -18.61
CA GLY A 238 9.62 -4.45 -19.27
C GLY A 238 9.22 -5.78 -19.92
N GLU A 239 9.96 -6.86 -19.66
CA GLU A 239 9.63 -8.18 -20.19
C GLU A 239 8.42 -8.75 -19.45
N VAL A 240 8.41 -8.72 -18.12
CA VAL A 240 7.33 -9.37 -17.35
C VAL A 240 5.97 -8.83 -17.77
N ALA A 241 5.85 -7.52 -17.95
CA ALA A 241 4.61 -6.91 -18.45
C ALA A 241 4.21 -7.42 -19.85
N LYS A 242 5.17 -7.67 -20.75
CA LYS A 242 4.90 -8.29 -22.07
C LYS A 242 4.44 -9.73 -21.92
N TRP A 243 5.08 -10.52 -21.04
CA TRP A 243 4.71 -11.92 -20.79
C TRP A 243 3.32 -12.03 -20.15
N CYS A 244 2.99 -11.16 -19.18
CA CYS A 244 1.66 -11.06 -18.58
C CYS A 244 0.58 -10.78 -19.63
N ARG A 245 0.74 -9.74 -20.45
CA ARG A 245 -0.21 -9.44 -21.54
C ARG A 245 -0.38 -10.59 -22.53
N GLY A 246 0.71 -11.27 -22.88
CA GLY A 246 0.68 -12.45 -23.75
C GLY A 246 -0.02 -13.65 -23.12
N PHE A 247 0.17 -13.86 -21.82
CA PHE A 247 -0.53 -14.89 -21.05
C PHE A 247 -2.02 -14.59 -20.97
N GLU A 248 -2.41 -13.37 -20.63
CA GLU A 248 -3.80 -12.92 -20.55
C GLU A 248 -4.52 -13.09 -21.89
N ALA A 249 -3.91 -12.64 -22.99
CA ALA A 249 -4.48 -12.75 -24.33
C ALA A 249 -4.69 -14.21 -24.78
N ARG A 250 -3.84 -15.15 -24.35
CA ARG A 250 -3.98 -16.58 -24.68
C ARG A 250 -4.98 -17.33 -23.79
N ASN A 251 -5.40 -16.73 -22.67
CA ASN A 251 -6.23 -17.40 -21.65
C ASN A 251 -7.49 -16.58 -21.30
N LEU A 252 -8.10 -15.91 -22.30
CA LEU A 252 -9.28 -15.04 -22.11
C LEU A 252 -10.52 -15.76 -21.55
N GLY A 253 -10.59 -17.09 -21.64
CA GLY A 253 -11.70 -17.90 -21.14
C GLY A 253 -11.53 -18.40 -19.70
N ASP A 254 -10.36 -18.20 -19.09
CA ASP A 254 -10.08 -18.65 -17.74
C ASP A 254 -10.52 -17.59 -16.71
N ASP A 255 -10.72 -17.98 -15.45
CA ASP A 255 -10.87 -17.03 -14.35
C ASP A 255 -9.47 -16.45 -13.99
N PRO A 256 -9.14 -15.18 -14.34
CA PRO A 256 -7.78 -14.60 -14.30
C PRO A 256 -7.24 -14.31 -12.89
N PHE A 257 -7.74 -15.06 -11.94
CA PHE A 257 -8.26 -14.60 -10.66
C PHE A 257 -8.30 -15.79 -9.70
N SER A 258 -8.47 -16.99 -10.25
CA SER A 258 -8.27 -18.26 -9.59
C SER A 258 -6.81 -18.47 -9.18
N LYS A 259 -6.61 -19.33 -8.17
CA LYS A 259 -5.28 -19.78 -7.76
C LYS A 259 -4.57 -20.50 -8.90
N GLU A 260 -5.32 -21.31 -9.63
CA GLU A 260 -4.85 -22.10 -10.77
C GLU A 260 -4.31 -21.22 -11.89
N TYR A 261 -4.96 -20.08 -12.18
CA TYR A 261 -4.49 -19.13 -13.18
C TYR A 261 -3.15 -18.52 -12.81
N TYR A 262 -3.02 -18.04 -11.57
CA TYR A 262 -1.75 -17.52 -11.06
C TYR A 262 -0.65 -18.60 -11.06
N LEU A 263 -0.94 -19.82 -10.59
CA LEU A 263 0.02 -20.92 -10.55
C LEU A 263 0.51 -21.32 -11.95
N ARG A 264 -0.36 -21.25 -12.97
CA ARG A 264 0.03 -21.49 -14.37
C ARG A 264 0.97 -20.40 -14.89
N ALA A 265 0.63 -19.13 -14.69
CA ALA A 265 1.52 -18.02 -15.06
C ALA A 265 2.86 -18.10 -14.32
N HIS A 266 2.82 -18.47 -13.04
CA HIS A 266 4.01 -18.65 -12.21
C HIS A 266 4.89 -19.79 -12.71
N GLY A 267 4.33 -20.96 -13.01
CA GLY A 267 5.06 -22.10 -13.57
C GLY A 267 5.66 -21.81 -14.96
N GLU A 268 4.99 -21.00 -15.79
CA GLU A 268 5.48 -20.68 -17.14
C GLU A 268 6.60 -19.63 -17.10
N TYR A 269 6.45 -18.55 -16.33
CA TYR A 269 7.45 -17.45 -16.32
C TYR A 269 7.60 -16.65 -15.02
N LEU A 270 6.57 -16.43 -14.19
CA LEU A 270 6.72 -15.50 -13.03
C LEU A 270 7.79 -15.97 -12.03
N HIS A 271 7.96 -17.28 -11.83
CA HIS A 271 8.95 -17.85 -10.90
C HIS A 271 10.40 -17.40 -11.18
N ARG A 272 10.69 -16.91 -12.39
CA ARG A 272 12.02 -16.43 -12.80
C ARG A 272 12.32 -15.02 -12.29
N PHE A 273 11.28 -14.25 -11.97
CA PHE A 273 11.36 -12.83 -11.63
C PHE A 273 10.82 -12.54 -10.23
N GLU A 274 9.91 -13.38 -9.73
CA GLU A 274 9.30 -13.19 -8.43
C GLU A 274 10.32 -13.35 -7.29
N GLY A 275 10.28 -12.44 -6.33
CA GLY A 275 11.22 -12.37 -5.21
C GLY A 275 12.51 -11.62 -5.54
N ASN A 276 12.60 -10.95 -6.70
CA ASN A 276 13.81 -10.20 -7.07
C ASN A 276 14.08 -8.97 -6.19
N VAL A 277 13.03 -8.41 -5.57
CA VAL A 277 13.12 -7.35 -4.56
C VAL A 277 12.23 -7.70 -3.36
N ASN A 278 12.79 -7.66 -2.16
CA ASN A 278 12.02 -7.87 -0.93
C ASN A 278 11.26 -6.59 -0.54
N TYR A 279 10.01 -6.47 -0.97
CA TYR A 279 9.22 -5.25 -0.84
C TYR A 279 7.87 -5.50 -0.13
N ALA A 280 7.76 -6.58 0.63
CA ALA A 280 6.58 -6.82 1.46
C ALA A 280 6.51 -5.76 2.57
N GLN A 281 5.36 -5.08 2.68
CA GLN A 281 5.19 -3.96 3.59
C GLN A 281 3.89 -4.05 4.39
N VAL A 282 3.91 -3.50 5.60
CA VAL A 282 2.70 -3.09 6.31
C VAL A 282 1.97 -2.01 5.52
N SER A 283 0.64 -2.13 5.44
CA SER A 283 -0.25 -1.14 4.84
C SER A 283 -1.05 -0.37 5.89
N PRO A 284 -1.59 0.83 5.55
CA PRO A 284 -2.44 1.61 6.44
C PRO A 284 -3.63 0.82 7.01
N ARG A 285 -4.13 -0.16 6.25
CA ARG A 285 -5.29 -0.98 6.62
C ARG A 285 -5.09 -1.80 7.88
N HIS A 286 -3.86 -2.20 8.19
CA HIS A 286 -3.57 -2.91 9.44
C HIS A 286 -3.63 -1.97 10.65
N PHE A 287 -3.17 -0.73 10.49
CA PHE A 287 -3.33 0.31 11.50
C PHE A 287 -4.81 0.67 11.69
N GLU A 288 -5.55 0.86 10.60
CA GLU A 288 -6.99 1.17 10.64
C GLU A 288 -7.79 0.07 11.33
N ALA A 289 -7.58 -1.21 10.98
CA ALA A 289 -8.24 -2.34 11.63
C ALA A 289 -7.96 -2.38 13.14
N THR A 290 -6.70 -2.19 13.54
CA THR A 290 -6.27 -2.18 14.94
C THR A 290 -6.85 -0.98 15.69
N ALA A 291 -6.88 0.21 15.08
CA ALA A 291 -7.46 1.41 15.66
C ALA A 291 -8.97 1.26 15.90
N CYS A 292 -9.69 0.57 15.00
CA CYS A 292 -11.09 0.18 15.19
C CYS A 292 -11.29 -0.98 16.20
N GLY A 293 -10.22 -1.53 16.77
CA GLY A 293 -10.26 -2.64 17.72
C GLY A 293 -10.63 -3.99 17.10
N ALA A 294 -10.52 -4.14 15.78
CA ALA A 294 -10.69 -5.44 15.14
C ALA A 294 -9.39 -6.25 15.28
N ALA A 295 -9.47 -7.47 15.77
CA ALA A 295 -8.32 -8.37 15.73
C ALA A 295 -8.04 -8.78 14.28
N GLN A 296 -6.82 -9.23 14.02
CA GLN A 296 -6.40 -9.56 12.66
C GLN A 296 -6.05 -11.04 12.55
N ILE A 297 -6.50 -11.64 11.45
CA ILE A 297 -6.03 -12.94 10.97
C ILE A 297 -5.27 -12.66 9.69
N LEU A 298 -3.96 -12.87 9.69
CA LEU A 298 -3.12 -12.46 8.58
C LEU A 298 -2.39 -13.66 8.00
N TYR A 299 -2.15 -13.68 6.69
CA TYR A 299 -1.17 -14.61 6.14
C TYR A 299 0.18 -14.43 6.83
N GLU A 300 0.92 -15.52 7.01
CA GLU A 300 2.26 -15.48 7.61
C GLU A 300 3.15 -14.49 6.86
N GLY A 301 3.81 -13.58 7.59
CA GLY A 301 4.62 -12.49 7.03
C GLY A 301 5.28 -11.68 8.14
N GLU A 302 6.12 -10.72 7.75
CA GLU A 302 6.93 -9.90 8.66
C GLU A 302 6.26 -8.57 9.02
N TYR A 303 5.38 -8.06 8.14
CA TYR A 303 4.61 -6.82 8.31
C TYR A 303 5.50 -5.64 8.73
N SER A 304 6.61 -5.47 8.00
CA SER A 304 7.66 -4.47 8.24
C SER A 304 8.25 -4.52 9.66
N GLY A 305 8.10 -5.65 10.36
CA GLY A 305 8.51 -5.83 11.75
C GLY A 305 7.58 -5.21 12.78
N ILE A 306 6.42 -4.66 12.40
CA ILE A 306 5.50 -3.96 13.31
C ILE A 306 4.49 -4.93 13.93
N PHE A 307 3.82 -5.73 13.10
CA PHE A 307 2.86 -6.73 13.55
C PHE A 307 3.56 -8.06 13.76
N LYS A 308 3.49 -8.62 14.98
CA LYS A 308 4.18 -9.87 15.35
C LYS A 308 3.19 -11.04 15.40
N PRO A 309 3.51 -12.19 14.76
CA PRO A 309 2.62 -13.35 14.75
C PRO A 309 2.39 -13.88 16.16
N HIS A 310 1.17 -14.36 16.43
CA HIS A 310 0.70 -14.82 17.75
C HIS A 310 0.75 -13.78 18.88
N ARG A 311 1.13 -12.53 18.59
CA ARG A 311 1.12 -11.43 19.55
C ARG A 311 0.12 -10.35 19.14
N HIS A 312 0.24 -9.85 17.91
CA HIS A 312 -0.59 -8.76 17.36
C HIS A 312 -1.64 -9.28 16.37
N PHE A 313 -1.45 -10.49 15.81
CA PHE A 313 -2.40 -11.13 14.91
C PHE A 313 -2.32 -12.66 15.01
N MET A 314 -3.40 -13.34 14.59
CA MET A 314 -3.44 -14.79 14.45
C MET A 314 -2.94 -15.18 13.04
N PRO A 315 -1.79 -15.87 12.90
CA PRO A 315 -1.29 -16.24 11.58
C PRO A 315 -2.17 -17.32 10.94
N LEU A 316 -2.47 -17.10 9.66
CA LEU A 316 -3.12 -18.05 8.76
C LEU A 316 -2.07 -18.60 7.80
N LYS A 317 -1.95 -19.92 7.74
CA LYS A 317 -1.07 -20.56 6.76
C LYS A 317 -1.65 -20.40 5.36
N ARG A 318 -0.78 -20.19 4.36
CA ARG A 318 -1.18 -20.00 2.94
C ARG A 318 -1.89 -21.21 2.33
N ASP A 319 -1.69 -22.39 2.91
CA ASP A 319 -2.38 -23.63 2.54
C ASP A 319 -3.67 -23.89 3.35
N LEU A 320 -4.02 -22.95 4.24
CA LEU A 320 -5.15 -23.03 5.18
C LEU A 320 -5.11 -24.25 6.11
N SER A 321 -3.96 -24.91 6.29
CA SER A 321 -3.84 -26.11 7.11
C SER A 321 -4.19 -25.89 8.59
N ASN A 322 -4.16 -24.64 9.08
CA ASN A 322 -4.56 -24.26 10.43
C ASN A 322 -5.94 -23.56 10.50
N ILE A 323 -6.79 -23.67 9.49
CA ILE A 323 -8.09 -22.97 9.45
C ILE A 323 -8.97 -23.23 10.67
N ARG A 324 -8.95 -24.46 11.23
CA ARG A 324 -9.74 -24.81 12.43
C ARG A 324 -9.33 -23.95 13.63
N GLU A 325 -8.02 -23.84 13.89
CA GLU A 325 -7.46 -23.00 14.96
C GLU A 325 -7.87 -21.54 14.79
N VAL A 326 -7.79 -21.05 13.55
CA VAL A 326 -8.14 -19.67 13.19
C VAL A 326 -9.63 -19.38 13.42
N LEU A 327 -10.52 -20.32 13.08
CA LEU A 327 -11.96 -20.20 13.33
C LEU A 327 -12.30 -20.29 14.81
N ASP A 328 -11.61 -21.14 15.57
CA ASP A 328 -11.78 -21.24 17.03
C ASP A 328 -11.32 -19.95 17.71
N PHE A 329 -10.21 -19.36 17.25
CA PHE A 329 -9.77 -18.03 17.68
C PHE A 329 -10.82 -16.97 17.38
N ALA A 330 -11.36 -16.91 16.16
CA ALA A 330 -12.34 -15.89 15.78
C ALA A 330 -13.63 -15.96 16.62
N ARG A 331 -13.98 -17.14 17.15
CA ARG A 331 -15.18 -17.36 17.99
C ARG A 331 -14.94 -17.12 19.49
N ASP A 332 -13.68 -16.99 19.93
CA ASP A 332 -13.33 -16.73 21.33
C ASP A 332 -13.20 -15.22 21.56
N ASP A 333 -14.28 -14.60 22.03
CA ASP A 333 -14.36 -13.15 22.25
C ASP A 333 -13.28 -12.64 23.22
N ARG A 334 -12.89 -13.44 24.22
CA ARG A 334 -11.83 -13.07 25.15
C ARG A 334 -10.48 -13.01 24.42
N ARG A 335 -10.14 -14.04 23.64
CA ARG A 335 -8.88 -14.06 22.87
C ARG A 335 -8.84 -12.97 21.81
N VAL A 336 -9.93 -12.75 21.09
CA VAL A 336 -10.03 -11.68 20.09
C VAL A 336 -9.80 -10.32 20.74
N LYS A 337 -10.44 -10.06 21.89
CA LYS A 337 -10.26 -8.82 22.66
C LYS A 337 -8.81 -8.63 23.11
N GLU A 338 -8.18 -9.67 23.67
CA GLU A 338 -6.79 -9.62 24.11
C GLU A 338 -5.82 -9.27 22.97
N TYR A 339 -6.02 -9.81 21.77
CA TYR A 339 -5.20 -9.48 20.60
C TYR A 339 -5.42 -8.05 20.13
N ALA A 340 -6.68 -7.60 20.05
CA ALA A 340 -7.03 -6.26 19.61
C ALA A 340 -6.52 -5.18 20.57
N GLU A 341 -6.68 -5.38 21.89
CA GLU A 341 -6.20 -4.46 22.92
C GLU A 341 -4.68 -4.40 22.93
N ARG A 342 -3.99 -5.55 22.89
CA ARG A 342 -2.52 -5.58 22.82
C ARG A 342 -1.98 -4.87 21.59
N ALA A 343 -2.55 -5.14 20.41
CA ALA A 343 -2.11 -4.47 19.18
C ALA A 343 -2.39 -2.96 19.24
N TYR A 344 -3.49 -2.53 19.85
CA TYR A 344 -3.76 -1.10 20.05
C TYR A 344 -2.70 -0.46 20.95
N ASP A 345 -2.42 -1.04 22.11
CA ASP A 345 -1.47 -0.46 23.07
C ASP A 345 -0.03 -0.47 22.55
N GLU A 346 0.39 -1.54 21.88
CA GLU A 346 1.78 -1.70 21.43
C GLU A 346 2.07 -1.12 20.05
N ILE A 347 1.06 -0.87 19.21
CA ILE A 347 1.26 -0.38 17.83
C ILE A 347 0.64 0.99 17.62
N ILE A 348 -0.64 1.17 17.99
CA ILE A 348 -1.38 2.41 17.72
C ILE A 348 -0.93 3.53 18.66
N LEU A 349 -0.58 3.21 19.90
CA LEU A 349 -0.06 4.19 20.86
C LEU A 349 1.45 4.39 20.78
N ASP A 350 2.18 3.56 20.04
CA ASP A 350 3.63 3.69 19.86
C ASP A 350 3.95 4.96 19.03
N PRO A 351 4.72 5.93 19.56
CA PRO A 351 5.12 7.13 18.83
C PRO A 351 5.92 6.86 17.55
N VAL A 352 6.63 5.72 17.45
CA VAL A 352 7.40 5.36 16.25
C VAL A 352 6.50 5.13 15.03
N ASN A 353 5.25 4.74 15.26
CA ASN A 353 4.29 4.47 14.20
C ASN A 353 3.40 5.68 13.87
N GLN A 354 3.64 6.86 14.46
CA GLN A 354 2.79 8.05 14.32
C GLN A 354 3.42 9.09 13.36
N TYR A 355 2.57 9.95 12.80
CA TYR A 355 3.00 11.09 11.96
C TYR A 355 3.72 12.19 12.73
#